data_AF-A0A319BCG4-F1
#
_entry.id   AF-A0A319BCG4-F1
#
_cell.length_a   1.000
_cell.length_b   1.000
_cell.length_c   1.000
_cell.angle_alpha   90.00
_cell.angle_beta   90.00
_cell.angle_gamma   90.00
#
_symmetry.space_group_name_H-M   'P 1'
#
loop_
_entity.id
_entity.type
_entity.pdbx_description
1 polymer ?
#
loop_
_entity_poly.entity_id
_entity_poly.type
_entity_poly.pdbx_seq_one_letter_code
_entity_poly.pdbx_strand_id
1 'polypeptide(L)'
;MSHDNISLNGWTSTPANAGLIFPDKPFIHPPTPIPITDIPFPSTDPLVARTLESVQSHLPPDTINHSMRVYYYGMILLKQQFPTHPLSPTTWALTCLLHDIGTAPTLPTATNMSFDLHGGIFAHSLLASFDCPSDIADAVAEAIIRHQDLGVDGNITFLGQLIQLATIYDNVGEHPQVKNFGELIHEDTRREINERWSREGWCAVFADVLSVEVREKPWCHSTHIVGFEGMVRGNKLFGE
;
A
#
# COMPACT_ATOMS: atom_id res chain seq x y z
N MET A 1 -19.04 -10.35 16.68
CA MET A 1 -17.58 -10.46 16.49
C MET A 1 -16.92 -10.08 17.81
N SER A 2 -15.88 -10.78 18.27
CA SER A 2 -15.10 -10.34 19.44
C SER A 2 -14.35 -9.04 19.11
N HIS A 3 -14.16 -8.16 20.09
CA HIS A 3 -13.42 -6.90 19.90
C HIS A 3 -12.00 -7.11 19.36
N ASP A 4 -11.36 -8.23 19.70
CA ASP A 4 -10.00 -8.56 19.27
C ASP A 4 -9.88 -8.76 17.74
N ASN A 5 -10.93 -9.32 17.10
CA ASN A 5 -10.93 -9.54 15.65
C ASN A 5 -11.04 -8.22 14.87
N ILE A 6 -11.72 -7.22 15.43
CA ILE A 6 -11.94 -5.91 14.78
C ILE A 6 -10.60 -5.18 14.65
N SER A 7 -9.82 -5.09 15.74
CA SER A 7 -8.52 -4.43 15.70
C SER A 7 -7.48 -5.19 14.86
N LEU A 8 -7.54 -6.53 14.81
CA LEU A 8 -6.65 -7.34 13.97
C LEU A 8 -6.84 -7.09 12.48
N ASN A 9 -8.05 -6.71 12.05
CA ASN A 9 -8.32 -6.31 10.67
C ASN A 9 -8.01 -4.82 10.42
N GLY A 10 -7.43 -4.13 11.40
CA GLY A 10 -6.97 -2.74 11.28
C GLY A 10 -8.08 -1.71 11.48
N TRP A 11 -9.25 -2.10 11.98
CA TRP A 11 -10.34 -1.20 12.38
C TRP A 11 -10.01 -0.43 13.69
N THR A 12 -8.89 0.27 13.67
CA THR A 12 -8.45 1.21 14.70
C THR A 12 -8.48 2.60 14.12
N SER A 13 -9.24 3.52 14.73
CA SER A 13 -9.33 4.90 14.28
C SER A 13 -7.96 5.58 14.39
N THR A 14 -7.45 6.05 13.25
CA THR A 14 -6.12 6.67 13.12
C THR A 14 -6.28 8.02 12.42
N PRO A 15 -5.56 9.09 12.82
CA PRO A 15 -5.62 10.36 12.11
C PRO A 15 -5.23 10.19 10.65
N ALA A 16 -6.04 10.72 9.71
CA ALA A 16 -5.70 10.68 8.29
C ALA A 16 -4.44 11.50 7.96
N ASN A 17 -4.23 12.58 8.73
CA ASN A 17 -3.01 13.37 8.63
C ASN A 17 -1.84 12.66 9.32
N ALA A 18 -0.96 12.05 8.52
CA ALA A 18 0.25 11.40 9.03
C ALA A 18 1.20 12.37 9.80
N GLY A 19 1.12 13.68 9.55
CA GLY A 19 1.85 14.68 10.33
C GLY A 19 1.44 14.75 11.80
N LEU A 20 0.22 14.29 12.14
CA LEU A 20 -0.21 14.16 13.55
C LEU A 20 0.38 12.91 14.22
N ILE A 21 0.80 11.93 13.44
CA ILE A 21 1.49 10.72 13.90
C ILE A 21 2.99 11.00 14.05
N PHE A 22 3.56 11.78 13.13
CA PHE A 22 4.98 12.13 13.04
C PHE A 22 5.22 13.65 13.07
N PRO A 23 4.95 14.35 14.20
CA PRO A 23 4.91 15.82 14.24
C PRO A 23 6.28 16.50 14.08
N ASP A 24 7.31 15.98 14.75
CA ASP A 24 8.63 16.64 14.83
C ASP A 24 9.73 15.91 14.08
N LYS A 25 9.59 14.59 13.92
CA LYS A 25 10.60 13.68 13.35
C LYS A 25 9.94 12.75 12.35
N PRO A 26 10.70 12.20 11.39
CA PRO A 26 10.16 11.21 10.45
C PRO A 26 9.68 9.93 11.12
N PHE A 27 10.04 9.67 12.38
CA PHE A 27 9.75 8.42 13.08
C PHE A 27 9.39 8.64 14.55
N ILE A 28 8.63 7.71 15.12
CA ILE A 28 8.33 7.61 16.55
C ILE A 28 9.53 6.97 17.27
N HIS A 29 10.07 5.91 16.66
CA HIS A 29 11.23 5.17 17.14
C HIS A 29 12.33 5.19 16.08
N PRO A 30 13.59 5.50 16.43
CA PRO A 30 14.70 5.49 15.47
C PRO A 30 14.78 4.16 14.70
N PRO A 31 14.70 4.18 13.36
CA PRO A 31 14.77 2.96 12.56
C PRO A 31 16.13 2.28 12.71
N THR A 32 16.10 0.99 13.01
CA THR A 32 17.28 0.12 13.03
C THR A 32 17.23 -0.85 11.85
N PRO A 33 18.38 -1.40 11.42
CA PRO A 33 18.38 -2.42 10.37
C PRO A 33 17.62 -3.67 10.86
N ILE A 34 16.66 -4.12 10.06
CA ILE A 34 15.95 -5.39 10.18
C ILE A 34 16.21 -6.19 8.90
N PRO A 35 16.78 -7.40 8.99
CA PRO A 35 16.94 -8.29 7.85
C PRO A 35 15.59 -8.69 7.25
N ILE A 36 15.50 -8.78 5.92
CA ILE A 36 14.24 -9.19 5.26
C ILE A 36 13.80 -10.61 5.69
N THR A 37 14.75 -11.47 6.09
CA THR A 37 14.49 -12.82 6.60
C THR A 37 13.71 -12.85 7.91
N ASP A 38 13.73 -11.75 8.67
CA ASP A 38 13.00 -11.62 9.94
C ASP A 38 11.55 -11.17 9.73
N ILE A 39 11.15 -10.90 8.48
CA ILE A 39 9.81 -10.50 8.09
C ILE A 39 9.21 -11.61 7.22
N PRO A 40 8.49 -12.57 7.81
CA PRO A 40 7.87 -13.64 7.03
C PRO A 40 6.74 -13.07 6.16
N PHE A 41 6.62 -13.58 4.93
CA PHE A 41 5.42 -13.40 4.12
C PHE A 41 4.49 -14.60 4.35
N PRO A 42 3.18 -14.42 4.64
CA PRO A 42 2.26 -15.49 5.02
C PRO A 42 1.79 -16.33 3.82
N SER A 43 2.70 -16.82 2.98
CA SER A 43 2.38 -17.61 1.78
C SER A 43 1.74 -18.97 2.07
N THR A 44 1.83 -19.47 3.31
CA THR A 44 1.17 -20.70 3.73
C THR A 44 -0.29 -20.50 4.10
N ASP A 45 -0.76 -19.25 4.23
CA ASP A 45 -2.17 -18.94 4.38
C ASP A 45 -2.89 -19.19 3.03
N PRO A 46 -3.95 -20.03 2.99
CA PRO A 46 -4.62 -20.37 1.74
C PRO A 46 -5.25 -19.16 1.01
N LEU A 47 -5.75 -18.16 1.74
CA LEU A 47 -6.31 -16.95 1.12
C LEU A 47 -5.20 -16.12 0.47
N VAL A 48 -4.06 -15.98 1.15
CA VAL A 48 -2.90 -15.26 0.62
C VAL A 48 -2.33 -15.98 -0.61
N ALA A 49 -2.17 -17.31 -0.55
CA ALA A 49 -1.67 -18.10 -1.66
C ALA A 49 -2.55 -17.98 -2.91
N ARG A 50 -3.87 -18.14 -2.76
CA ARG A 50 -4.83 -17.99 -3.87
C ARG A 50 -4.88 -16.57 -4.42
N THR A 51 -4.76 -15.58 -3.55
CA THR A 51 -4.71 -14.17 -3.96
C THR A 51 -3.43 -13.87 -4.74
N LEU A 52 -2.28 -14.37 -4.28
CA LEU A 52 -1.00 -14.23 -4.98
C LEU A 52 -1.07 -14.85 -6.39
N GLU A 53 -1.64 -16.05 -6.52
CA GLU A 53 -1.86 -16.68 -7.83
C GLU A 53 -2.78 -15.84 -8.72
N SER A 54 -3.86 -15.30 -8.15
CA SER A 54 -4.80 -14.45 -8.88
C SER A 54 -4.12 -13.17 -9.38
N VAL A 55 -3.40 -12.45 -8.54
CA VAL A 55 -2.73 -11.20 -8.96
C VAL A 55 -1.62 -11.46 -9.97
N GLN A 56 -0.92 -12.60 -9.88
CA GLN A 56 0.06 -13.03 -10.89
C GLN A 56 -0.54 -13.23 -12.29
N SER A 57 -1.84 -13.50 -12.39
CA SER A 57 -2.55 -13.60 -13.67
C SER A 57 -3.10 -12.27 -14.20
N HIS A 58 -3.16 -11.22 -13.37
CA HIS A 58 -3.75 -9.93 -13.72
C HIS A 58 -2.73 -8.79 -13.85
N LEU A 59 -1.71 -8.77 -12.98
CA LEU A 59 -0.77 -7.67 -12.86
C LEU A 59 0.57 -8.02 -13.50
N PRO A 60 1.26 -7.02 -14.07
CA PRO A 60 2.60 -7.23 -14.58
C PRO A 60 3.62 -7.45 -13.43
N PRO A 61 4.78 -8.08 -13.71
CA PRO A 61 5.76 -8.43 -12.67
C PRO A 61 6.27 -7.24 -11.84
N ASP A 62 6.44 -6.07 -12.45
CA ASP A 62 6.87 -4.82 -11.78
C ASP A 62 5.88 -4.38 -10.68
N THR A 63 4.58 -4.46 -10.96
CA THR A 63 3.51 -4.09 -10.01
C THR A 63 3.37 -5.12 -8.89
N ILE A 64 3.64 -6.40 -9.19
CA ILE A 64 3.72 -7.45 -8.17
C ILE A 64 4.95 -7.21 -7.27
N ASN A 65 6.11 -6.87 -7.85
CA ASN A 65 7.29 -6.52 -7.07
C ASN A 65 7.04 -5.29 -6.19
N HIS A 66 6.36 -4.26 -6.71
CA HIS A 66 5.91 -3.12 -5.91
C HIS A 66 5.05 -3.55 -4.73
N SER A 67 4.02 -4.36 -4.98
CA SER A 67 3.13 -4.89 -3.94
C SER A 67 3.90 -5.66 -2.86
N MET A 68 4.94 -6.42 -3.25
CA MET A 68 5.83 -7.09 -2.30
C MET A 68 6.68 -6.09 -1.51
N ARG A 69 7.29 -5.07 -2.15
CA ARG A 69 8.03 -4.03 -1.44
C ARG A 69 7.14 -3.30 -0.42
N VAL A 70 5.92 -2.93 -0.81
CA VAL A 70 4.90 -2.31 0.06
C VAL A 70 4.61 -3.21 1.26
N TYR A 71 4.42 -4.52 1.06
CA TYR A 71 4.24 -5.47 2.16
C TYR A 71 5.39 -5.39 3.17
N TYR A 72 6.63 -5.48 2.70
CA TYR A 72 7.80 -5.47 3.58
C TYR A 72 7.97 -4.13 4.29
N TYR A 73 7.83 -3.00 3.59
CA TYR A 73 7.90 -1.68 4.21
C TYR A 73 6.85 -1.50 5.30
N GLY A 74 5.60 -1.87 5.05
CA GLY A 74 4.56 -1.77 6.07
C GLY A 74 4.80 -2.69 7.26
N MET A 75 5.33 -3.90 7.07
CA MET A 75 5.71 -4.77 8.20
C MET A 75 6.86 -4.20 9.03
N ILE A 76 7.82 -3.52 8.40
CA ILE A 76 8.89 -2.80 9.10
C ILE A 76 8.33 -1.63 9.91
N LEU A 77 7.45 -0.83 9.31
CA LEU A 77 6.76 0.28 9.98
C LEU A 77 5.91 -0.23 11.15
N LEU A 78 5.15 -1.30 10.97
CA LEU A 78 4.37 -1.93 12.02
C LEU A 78 5.26 -2.35 13.20
N LYS A 79 6.37 -3.04 12.91
CA LYS A 79 7.29 -3.56 13.93
C LYS A 79 8.04 -2.46 14.68
N GLN A 80 8.43 -1.38 14.00
CA GLN A 80 9.27 -0.33 14.59
C GLN A 80 8.51 0.89 15.06
N GLN A 81 7.55 1.37 14.28
CA GLN A 81 6.81 2.61 14.57
C GLN A 81 5.51 2.35 15.33
N PHE A 82 4.90 1.17 15.14
CA PHE A 82 3.60 0.82 15.72
C PHE A 82 3.61 -0.52 16.48
N PRO A 83 4.60 -0.82 17.36
CA PRO A 83 4.81 -2.16 17.92
C PRO A 83 3.65 -2.70 18.77
N THR A 84 2.75 -1.82 19.22
CA THR A 84 1.57 -2.17 20.03
C THR A 84 0.28 -2.30 19.21
N HIS A 85 0.30 -1.97 17.91
CA HIS A 85 -0.89 -2.06 17.07
C HIS A 85 -1.06 -3.50 16.59
N PRO A 86 -2.18 -4.17 16.95
CA PRO A 86 -2.46 -5.49 16.41
C PRO A 86 -2.78 -5.37 14.92
N LEU A 87 -2.21 -6.27 14.11
CA LEU A 87 -2.58 -6.39 12.70
C LEU A 87 -2.37 -7.83 12.26
N SER A 88 -3.37 -8.39 11.59
CA SER A 88 -3.32 -9.70 10.96
C SER A 88 -2.35 -9.66 9.76
N PRO A 89 -1.29 -10.49 9.75
CA PRO A 89 -0.40 -10.59 8.59
C PRO A 89 -1.14 -11.00 7.32
N THR A 90 -2.19 -11.81 7.43
CA THR A 90 -3.07 -12.19 6.32
C THR A 90 -3.79 -10.97 5.76
N THR A 91 -4.47 -10.19 6.60
CA THR A 91 -5.21 -8.99 6.15
C THR A 91 -4.28 -7.95 5.52
N TRP A 92 -3.08 -7.77 6.09
CA TRP A 92 -2.05 -6.92 5.51
C TRP A 92 -1.57 -7.43 4.14
N ALA A 93 -1.21 -8.72 4.03
CA ALA A 93 -0.77 -9.31 2.78
C ALA A 93 -1.82 -9.20 1.67
N LEU A 94 -3.09 -9.48 1.97
CA LEU A 94 -4.19 -9.34 1.00
C LEU A 94 -4.32 -7.88 0.53
N THR A 95 -4.23 -6.92 1.44
CA THR A 95 -4.28 -5.48 1.11
C THR A 95 -3.14 -5.11 0.16
N CYS A 96 -1.89 -5.49 0.49
CA CYS A 96 -0.74 -5.16 -0.34
C CYS A 96 -0.81 -5.80 -1.73
N LEU A 97 -1.20 -7.07 -1.82
CA LEU A 97 -1.30 -7.76 -3.11
C LEU A 97 -2.37 -7.14 -4.03
N LEU A 98 -3.43 -6.58 -3.46
CA LEU A 98 -4.61 -6.14 -4.20
C LEU A 98 -4.72 -4.63 -4.38
N HIS A 99 -3.94 -3.79 -3.67
CA HIS A 99 -4.16 -2.34 -3.70
C HIS A 99 -4.08 -1.71 -5.10
N ASP A 100 -3.19 -2.23 -5.94
CA ASP A 100 -3.03 -1.80 -7.32
C ASP A 100 -3.77 -2.70 -8.33
N ILE A 101 -4.67 -3.59 -7.89
CA ILE A 101 -5.37 -4.49 -8.81
C ILE A 101 -6.16 -3.73 -9.89
N GLY A 102 -6.65 -2.54 -9.56
CA GLY A 102 -7.34 -1.65 -10.51
C GLY A 102 -6.47 -1.16 -11.67
N THR A 103 -5.14 -1.28 -11.56
CA THR A 103 -4.17 -0.92 -12.60
C THR A 103 -3.90 -2.04 -13.61
N ALA A 104 -4.44 -3.24 -13.38
CA ALA A 104 -4.26 -4.38 -14.28
C ALA A 104 -4.55 -3.99 -15.73
N PRO A 105 -3.72 -4.34 -16.73
CA PRO A 105 -3.80 -3.79 -18.09
C PRO A 105 -5.18 -3.88 -18.77
N THR A 106 -6.01 -4.84 -18.35
CA THR A 106 -7.37 -5.06 -18.86
C THR A 106 -8.44 -4.18 -18.21
N LEU A 107 -8.16 -3.51 -17.08
CA LEU A 107 -9.15 -2.81 -16.27
C LEU A 107 -9.28 -1.30 -16.51
N PRO A 108 -8.22 -0.51 -16.78
CA PRO A 108 -8.35 0.94 -16.98
C PRO A 108 -9.37 1.36 -18.05
N THR A 109 -9.57 0.54 -19.09
CA THR A 109 -10.55 0.77 -20.16
C THR A 109 -11.84 -0.03 -20.00
N ALA A 110 -11.92 -0.94 -19.03
CA ALA A 110 -13.12 -1.74 -18.76
C ALA A 110 -14.15 -1.02 -17.87
N THR A 111 -13.78 0.09 -17.25
CA THR A 111 -14.64 0.87 -16.36
C THR A 111 -14.35 2.37 -16.46
N ASN A 112 -15.35 3.21 -16.18
CA ASN A 112 -15.21 4.66 -16.06
C ASN A 112 -14.88 5.12 -14.63
N MET A 113 -14.78 4.19 -13.67
CA MET A 113 -14.43 4.47 -12.27
C MET A 113 -12.92 4.62 -12.11
N SER A 114 -12.49 5.45 -11.15
CA SER A 114 -11.10 5.55 -10.73
C SER A 114 -10.54 4.18 -10.34
N PHE A 115 -9.26 3.92 -10.64
CA PHE A 115 -8.67 2.59 -10.43
C PHE A 115 -8.67 2.15 -8.96
N ASP A 116 -8.49 3.06 -8.02
CA ASP A 116 -8.50 2.83 -6.57
C ASP A 116 -9.91 2.43 -6.09
N LEU A 117 -10.93 3.14 -6.55
CA LEU A 117 -12.33 2.86 -6.23
C LEU A 117 -12.77 1.50 -6.81
N HIS A 118 -12.52 1.29 -8.10
CA HIS A 118 -12.87 0.03 -8.76
C HIS A 118 -12.02 -1.13 -8.25
N GLY A 119 -10.74 -0.89 -7.97
CA GLY A 119 -9.80 -1.85 -7.41
C GLY A 119 -10.28 -2.39 -6.07
N GLY A 120 -10.78 -1.53 -5.18
CA GLY A 120 -11.36 -1.95 -3.91
C GLY A 120 -12.63 -2.81 -4.08
N ILE A 121 -13.52 -2.44 -5.01
CA ILE A 121 -14.72 -3.24 -5.32
C ILE A 121 -14.35 -4.60 -5.91
N PHE A 122 -13.37 -4.63 -6.81
CA PHE A 122 -12.85 -5.85 -7.41
C PHE A 122 -12.20 -6.75 -6.36
N ALA A 123 -11.36 -6.19 -5.50
CA ALA A 123 -10.70 -6.89 -4.41
C ALA A 123 -11.73 -7.50 -3.44
N HIS A 124 -12.75 -6.75 -3.06
CA HIS A 124 -13.86 -7.26 -2.24
C HIS A 124 -14.53 -8.48 -2.88
N SER A 125 -14.92 -8.35 -4.14
CA SER A 125 -15.60 -9.40 -4.90
C SER A 125 -14.72 -10.65 -5.07
N LEU A 126 -13.44 -10.45 -5.35
CA LEU A 126 -12.45 -11.53 -5.48
C LEU A 126 -12.30 -12.29 -4.15
N LEU A 127 -12.10 -11.57 -3.04
CA LEU A 127 -11.96 -12.16 -1.72
C LEU A 127 -13.24 -12.89 -1.30
N ALA A 128 -14.41 -12.31 -1.54
CA ALA A 128 -15.69 -12.98 -1.31
C ALA A 128 -15.80 -14.30 -2.09
N SER A 129 -15.31 -14.34 -3.35
CA SER A 129 -15.27 -15.57 -4.16
C SER A 129 -14.31 -16.65 -3.63
N PHE A 130 -13.40 -16.27 -2.73
CA PHE A 130 -12.48 -17.18 -2.04
C PHE A 130 -13.00 -17.63 -0.67
N ASP A 131 -14.28 -17.36 -0.37
CA ASP A 131 -14.89 -17.61 0.94
C ASP A 131 -14.16 -16.85 2.07
N CYS A 132 -13.55 -15.70 1.76
CA CYS A 132 -12.92 -14.82 2.74
C CYS A 132 -13.99 -14.29 3.73
N PRO A 133 -13.71 -14.25 5.04
CA PRO A 133 -14.59 -13.59 6.00
C PRO A 133 -14.91 -12.15 5.60
N SER A 134 -16.18 -11.76 5.66
CA SER A 134 -16.64 -10.46 5.15
C SER A 134 -15.89 -9.27 5.77
N ASP A 135 -15.61 -9.32 7.07
CA ASP A 135 -14.86 -8.27 7.79
C ASP A 135 -13.44 -8.06 7.24
N ILE A 136 -12.76 -9.12 6.78
CA ILE A 136 -11.45 -9.01 6.12
C ILE A 136 -11.61 -8.39 4.74
N ALA A 137 -12.60 -8.85 3.95
CA ALA A 137 -12.87 -8.31 2.62
C ALA A 137 -13.26 -6.82 2.69
N ASP A 138 -14.07 -6.42 3.67
CA ASP A 138 -14.47 -5.04 3.94
C ASP A 138 -13.26 -4.18 4.33
N ALA A 139 -12.40 -4.67 5.22
CA ALA A 139 -11.20 -3.95 5.66
C ALA A 139 -10.21 -3.73 4.50
N VAL A 140 -9.98 -4.77 3.69
CA VAL A 140 -9.14 -4.69 2.48
C VAL A 140 -9.75 -3.68 1.51
N ALA A 141 -11.04 -3.76 1.22
CA ALA A 141 -11.70 -2.85 0.29
C ALA A 141 -11.63 -1.37 0.75
N GLU A 142 -11.92 -1.09 2.03
CA GLU A 142 -11.80 0.25 2.62
C GLU A 142 -10.38 0.80 2.48
N ALA A 143 -9.37 -0.01 2.81
CA ALA A 143 -7.97 0.40 2.72
C ALA A 143 -7.54 0.68 1.28
N ILE A 144 -7.96 -0.14 0.32
CA ILE A 144 -7.66 0.05 -1.11
C ILE A 144 -8.37 1.28 -1.66
N ILE A 145 -9.65 1.48 -1.37
CA ILE A 145 -10.40 2.66 -1.84
C ILE A 145 -9.73 3.97 -1.39
N ARG A 146 -9.08 3.96 -0.22
CA ARG A 146 -8.48 5.15 0.37
C ARG A 146 -6.96 5.22 0.27
N HIS A 147 -6.28 4.28 -0.41
CA HIS A 147 -4.81 4.23 -0.38
C HIS A 147 -4.12 5.42 -1.07
N GLN A 148 -4.85 6.18 -1.90
CA GLN A 148 -4.38 7.43 -2.53
C GLN A 148 -4.88 8.71 -1.81
N ASP A 149 -5.77 8.57 -0.84
CA ASP A 149 -6.40 9.69 -0.12
C ASP A 149 -5.49 10.24 0.99
N LEU A 150 -4.41 10.94 0.60
CA LEU A 150 -3.47 11.60 1.52
C LEU A 150 -4.05 12.89 2.15
N GLY A 151 -5.30 12.80 2.63
CA GLY A 151 -6.04 13.88 3.25
C GLY A 151 -5.44 14.33 4.60
N VAL A 152 -5.80 15.54 5.02
CA VAL A 152 -5.30 16.16 6.26
C VAL A 152 -6.35 16.29 7.36
N ASP A 153 -7.61 15.98 7.06
CA ASP A 153 -8.75 16.12 7.96
C ASP A 153 -9.41 14.77 8.25
N GLY A 154 -9.88 14.59 9.48
CA GLY A 154 -10.61 13.39 9.90
C GLY A 154 -9.71 12.17 10.19
N ASN A 155 -10.33 10.99 10.13
CA ASN A 155 -9.70 9.71 10.48
C ASN A 155 -9.79 8.69 9.34
N ILE A 156 -8.91 7.68 9.42
CA ILE A 156 -8.85 6.50 8.58
C ILE A 156 -8.69 5.25 9.48
N THR A 157 -8.85 4.06 8.90
CA THR A 157 -8.46 2.81 9.57
C THR A 157 -6.94 2.75 9.71
N PHE A 158 -6.43 2.06 10.71
CA PHE A 158 -4.99 1.84 10.84
C PHE A 158 -4.42 1.09 9.64
N LEU A 159 -5.17 0.12 9.10
CA LEU A 159 -4.81 -0.56 7.85
C LEU A 159 -4.67 0.42 6.68
N GLY A 160 -5.63 1.35 6.54
CA GLY A 160 -5.61 2.41 5.54
C GLY A 160 -4.42 3.37 5.71
N GLN A 161 -4.11 3.77 6.94
CA GLN A 161 -2.94 4.61 7.20
C GLN A 161 -1.63 3.88 6.86
N LEU A 162 -1.53 2.59 7.22
CA LEU A 162 -0.33 1.80 6.97
C LEU A 162 -0.09 1.58 5.47
N ILE A 163 -1.14 1.30 4.69
CA ILE A 163 -1.02 1.15 3.24
C ILE A 163 -0.63 2.48 2.57
N GLN A 164 -1.17 3.61 3.01
CA GLN A 164 -0.75 4.94 2.53
C GLN A 164 0.73 5.20 2.79
N LEU A 165 1.20 4.96 4.01
CA LEU A 165 2.61 5.16 4.39
C LEU A 165 3.54 4.27 3.56
N ALA A 166 3.18 3.01 3.36
CA ALA A 166 4.02 2.06 2.63
C ALA A 166 4.05 2.34 1.12
N THR A 167 2.90 2.66 0.51
CA THR A 167 2.80 2.96 -0.93
C THR A 167 3.47 4.28 -1.28
N ILE A 168 3.23 5.35 -0.52
CA ILE A 168 3.86 6.65 -0.79
C ILE A 168 5.39 6.60 -0.58
N TYR A 169 5.85 5.78 0.36
CA TYR A 169 7.28 5.54 0.57
C TYR A 169 7.93 4.90 -0.66
N ASP A 170 7.31 3.89 -1.27
CA ASP A 170 7.87 3.24 -2.47
C ASP A 170 7.73 4.10 -3.74
N ASN A 171 6.62 4.84 -3.86
CA ASN A 171 6.26 5.60 -5.06
C ASN A 171 6.98 6.94 -5.15
N VAL A 172 7.04 7.69 -4.05
CA VAL A 172 7.55 9.07 -4.04
C VAL A 172 8.75 9.24 -3.11
N GLY A 173 8.84 8.46 -2.02
CA GLY A 173 9.92 8.56 -1.04
C GLY A 173 9.85 9.82 -0.16
N GLU A 174 8.84 10.66 -0.36
CA GLU A 174 8.53 11.87 0.39
C GLU A 174 7.05 11.88 0.78
N HIS A 175 6.69 12.64 1.82
CA HIS A 175 5.31 12.79 2.26
C HIS A 175 5.01 14.26 2.55
N PRO A 176 3.85 14.80 2.12
CA PRO A 176 3.55 16.24 2.22
C PRO A 176 3.53 16.76 3.67
N GLN A 177 3.18 15.91 4.63
CA GLN A 177 3.04 16.28 6.05
C GLN A 177 4.12 15.70 6.97
N VAL A 178 5.03 14.86 6.47
CA VAL A 178 6.04 14.19 7.31
C VAL A 178 7.43 14.56 6.82
N LYS A 179 8.17 15.29 7.65
CA LYS A 179 9.52 15.76 7.32
C LYS A 179 10.48 14.59 7.21
N ASN A 180 11.40 14.64 6.25
CA ASN A 180 12.44 13.62 6.03
C ASN A 180 11.87 12.19 5.93
N PHE A 181 10.71 12.03 5.32
CA PHE A 181 9.97 10.77 5.27
C PHE A 181 10.80 9.56 4.78
N GLY A 182 11.75 9.77 3.87
CA GLY A 182 12.67 8.73 3.41
C GLY A 182 13.59 8.12 4.49
N GLU A 183 13.68 8.74 5.67
CA GLU A 183 14.40 8.21 6.84
C GLU A 183 13.57 7.20 7.66
N LEU A 184 12.30 6.95 7.31
CA LEU A 184 11.42 6.04 8.07
C LEU A 184 11.88 4.58 8.12
N ILE A 185 12.67 4.15 7.13
CA ILE A 185 13.18 2.78 7.02
C ILE A 185 14.69 2.86 6.88
N HIS A 186 15.39 2.07 7.68
CA HIS A 186 16.83 2.01 7.65
C HIS A 186 17.35 1.62 6.25
N GLU A 187 18.43 2.26 5.80
CA GLU A 187 18.92 2.11 4.42
C GLU A 187 19.31 0.68 4.06
N ASP A 188 19.89 -0.08 5.00
CA ASP A 188 20.23 -1.50 4.80
C ASP A 188 18.98 -2.35 4.54
N THR A 189 17.92 -2.16 5.33
CA THR A 189 16.65 -2.86 5.14
C THR A 189 16.00 -2.47 3.83
N ARG A 190 15.99 -1.17 3.48
CA ARG A 190 15.52 -0.71 2.18
C ARG A 190 16.29 -1.38 1.05
N ARG A 191 17.63 -1.42 1.11
CA ARG A 191 18.47 -2.07 0.11
C ARG A 191 18.10 -3.54 -0.05
N GLU A 192 18.05 -4.32 1.03
CA GLU A 192 17.71 -5.75 0.98
C GLU A 192 16.32 -6.01 0.35
N ILE A 193 15.33 -5.17 0.68
CA ILE A 193 13.98 -5.26 0.11
C ILE A 193 14.01 -5.05 -1.41
N ASN A 194 14.73 -4.04 -1.91
CA ASN A 194 14.82 -3.75 -3.34
C ASN A 194 15.73 -4.73 -4.10
N GLU A 195 16.74 -5.30 -3.46
CA GLU A 195 17.54 -6.39 -4.04
C GLU A 195 16.69 -7.67 -4.20
N ARG A 196 15.82 -7.94 -3.23
CA ARG A 196 14.92 -9.10 -3.30
C ARG A 196 13.76 -8.89 -4.28
N TRP A 197 13.18 -7.70 -4.30
CA TRP A 197 12.03 -7.32 -5.12
C TRP A 197 12.38 -6.10 -5.96
N SER A 198 13.11 -6.37 -7.05
CA SER A 198 13.64 -5.34 -7.95
C SER A 198 12.58 -4.34 -8.39
N ARG A 199 12.98 -3.07 -8.42
CA ARG A 199 12.12 -1.96 -8.86
C ARG A 199 11.88 -1.97 -10.35
N GLU A 200 12.84 -2.44 -11.15
CA GLU A 200 12.69 -2.54 -12.62
C GLU A 200 12.17 -1.25 -13.29
N GLY A 201 12.62 -0.07 -12.82
CA GLY A 201 12.15 1.22 -13.33
C GLY A 201 10.73 1.59 -12.89
N TRP A 202 10.29 1.08 -11.73
CA TRP A 202 8.95 1.25 -11.16
C TRP A 202 8.42 2.68 -11.26
N CYS A 203 9.23 3.69 -10.95
CA CYS A 203 8.80 5.09 -11.02
C CYS A 203 8.28 5.48 -12.42
N ALA A 204 8.92 5.01 -13.49
CA ALA A 204 8.46 5.27 -14.85
C ALA A 204 7.19 4.47 -15.17
N VAL A 205 7.15 3.19 -14.78
CA VAL A 205 6.00 2.30 -15.02
C VAL A 205 4.74 2.84 -14.35
N PHE A 206 4.82 3.19 -13.07
CA PHE A 206 3.67 3.71 -12.32
C PHE A 206 3.23 5.08 -12.82
N ALA A 207 4.18 5.95 -13.21
CA ALA A 207 3.87 7.22 -13.83
C ALA A 207 3.11 7.06 -15.17
N ASP A 208 3.47 6.06 -15.97
CA ASP A 208 2.76 5.75 -17.22
C ASP A 208 1.34 5.23 -16.94
N VAL A 209 1.16 4.40 -15.90
CA VAL A 209 -0.16 3.96 -15.43
C VAL A 209 -1.04 5.16 -15.03
N LEU A 210 -0.50 6.11 -14.25
CA LEU A 210 -1.21 7.34 -13.87
C LEU A 210 -1.57 8.19 -15.10
N SER A 211 -0.66 8.29 -16.08
CA SER A 211 -0.91 9.03 -17.32
C SER A 211 -2.06 8.42 -18.12
N VAL A 212 -2.11 7.08 -18.20
CA VAL A 212 -3.24 6.36 -18.82
C VAL A 212 -4.53 6.61 -18.04
N GLU A 213 -4.50 6.46 -16.71
CA GLU A 213 -5.66 6.68 -15.84
C GLU A 213 -6.28 8.07 -16.06
N VAL A 214 -5.47 9.12 -16.00
CA VAL A 214 -5.92 10.51 -16.17
C VAL A 214 -6.41 10.78 -17.60
N ARG A 215 -5.77 10.19 -18.61
CA ARG A 215 -6.19 10.37 -20.01
C ARG A 215 -7.54 9.71 -20.31
N GLU A 216 -7.72 8.46 -19.88
CA GLU A 216 -8.96 7.72 -20.14
C GLU A 216 -10.09 8.17 -19.20
N LYS A 217 -9.75 8.57 -17.97
CA LYS A 217 -10.69 8.99 -16.93
C LYS A 217 -10.26 10.36 -16.35
N PRO A 218 -10.51 11.48 -17.04
CA PRO A 218 -10.09 12.80 -16.58
C PRO A 218 -10.80 13.27 -15.30
N TRP A 219 -11.82 12.54 -14.84
CA TRP A 219 -12.51 12.72 -13.56
C TRP A 219 -12.03 11.75 -12.47
N CYS A 220 -10.98 10.96 -12.71
CA CYS A 220 -10.49 9.98 -11.76
C CYS A 220 -9.98 10.64 -10.47
N HIS A 221 -10.03 9.88 -9.38
CA HIS A 221 -9.59 10.31 -8.06
C HIS A 221 -8.09 10.66 -8.04
N SER A 222 -7.26 10.01 -8.86
CA SER A 222 -5.83 10.31 -8.95
C SER A 222 -5.51 11.76 -9.34
N THR A 223 -6.45 12.48 -9.99
CA THR A 223 -6.31 13.92 -10.25
C THR A 223 -6.34 14.78 -8.99
N HIS A 224 -6.81 14.25 -7.85
CA HIS A 224 -6.80 14.93 -6.56
C HIS A 224 -5.38 15.10 -5.99
N ILE A 225 -4.44 14.22 -6.38
CA ILE A 225 -3.03 14.35 -6.02
C ILE A 225 -2.34 15.26 -7.04
N VAL A 226 -2.23 16.54 -6.70
CA VAL A 226 -1.64 17.56 -7.59
C VAL A 226 -0.18 17.22 -7.91
N GLY A 227 0.13 17.08 -9.20
CA GLY A 227 1.49 16.83 -9.69
C GLY A 227 2.01 15.41 -9.45
N PHE A 228 1.11 14.44 -9.20
CA PHE A 228 1.50 13.10 -8.77
C PHE A 228 2.51 12.40 -9.70
N GLU A 229 2.27 12.42 -11.01
CA GLU A 229 3.18 11.83 -11.99
C GLU A 229 4.60 12.39 -11.85
N GLY A 230 4.72 13.71 -11.71
CA GLY A 230 6.01 14.38 -11.53
C GLY A 230 6.70 14.04 -10.22
N MET A 231 5.93 13.84 -9.14
CA MET A 231 6.46 13.39 -7.85
C MET A 231 7.01 11.96 -7.93
N VAL A 232 6.29 11.05 -8.59
CA VAL A 232 6.74 9.67 -8.78
C VAL A 232 8.02 9.62 -9.63
N ARG A 233 8.02 10.30 -10.78
CA ARG A 233 9.22 10.37 -11.65
C ARG A 233 10.40 11.08 -10.98
N GLY A 234 10.13 11.96 -10.03
CA GLY A 234 11.13 12.72 -9.29
C GLY A 234 11.60 12.06 -8.00
N ASN A 235 11.28 10.79 -7.76
CA ASN A 235 11.60 10.08 -6.53
C ASN A 235 13.12 9.93 -6.32
N LYS A 236 13.68 10.80 -5.47
CA LYS A 236 15.11 10.84 -5.16
C LYS A 236 15.56 9.75 -4.18
N LEU A 237 14.63 9.09 -3.48
CA LEU A 237 14.98 8.11 -2.47
C LEU A 237 15.64 6.87 -3.08
N PHE A 238 15.21 6.50 -4.28
CA PHE A 238 15.72 5.34 -5.01
C PHE A 238 16.64 5.71 -6.19
N GLY A 239 16.62 6.97 -6.64
CA GLY A 239 17.56 7.48 -7.63
C GLY A 239 17.40 6.88 -9.03
N GLU A 240 16.15 6.58 -9.40
CA GLU A 240 15.76 6.03 -10.71
C GLU A 240 15.52 7.12 -11.77
#